data_AF-A0A7K5J672-F1
#
_entry.id   AF-A0A7K5J672-F1
#
_cell.length_a   1.000
_cell.length_b   1.000
_cell.length_c   1.000
_cell.angle_alpha   90.00
_cell.angle_beta   90.00
_cell.angle_gamma   90.00
#
_symmetry.space_group_name_H-M   'P 1'
#
loop_
_entity.id
_entity.type
_entity.pdbx_description
1 polymer ?
#
loop_
_entity_poly.entity_id
_entity_poly.type
_entity_poly.pdbx_seq_one_letter_code
_entity_poly.pdbx_strand_id
1 'polypeptide(L)'
;MEEMRVYSGFLGMERSKRAGHSMEMKPEARVACQVMLAVLFTALFITATAFAVQAFQPHAQPCFQCPFDWIRYRGKCYYFSEVEGNWTSSQDNCSALGASLAMLDSMEDLSFVMRYKGISEHWIGLLREDEEQPWQWVNRSLLSYPFPIRGGGLCAYLDDNGLSSSHCSTERSWICNKHELQ
;
A
#
# COMPACT_ATOMS: atom_id res chain seq x y z
N MET A 1 73.18 -35.68 -40.96
CA MET A 1 73.23 -36.93 -41.73
C MET A 1 73.08 -38.05 -40.73
N GLU A 2 72.03 -38.87 -40.94
CA GLU A 2 71.80 -40.25 -40.48
C GLU A 2 72.59 -40.76 -39.25
N GLU A 3 71.88 -41.12 -38.17
CA GLU A 3 71.54 -42.51 -37.81
C GLU A 3 72.71 -43.27 -37.15
N MET A 4 72.55 -44.19 -36.21
CA MET A 4 71.47 -44.71 -35.37
C MET A 4 72.17 -45.75 -34.50
N ARG A 5 71.69 -45.96 -33.28
CA ARG A 5 71.37 -47.26 -32.67
C ARG A 5 71.70 -47.27 -31.20
N VAL A 6 70.62 -47.35 -30.43
CA VAL A 6 70.63 -47.68 -29.02
C VAL A 6 70.47 -49.19 -28.85
N TYR A 7 71.09 -49.63 -27.76
CA TYR A 7 71.38 -50.94 -27.24
C TYR A 7 70.17 -51.79 -26.79
N SER A 8 70.49 -53.08 -26.66
CA SER A 8 69.84 -54.11 -25.83
C SER A 8 69.79 -53.69 -24.34
N GLY A 9 68.72 -54.06 -23.63
CA GLY A 9 68.44 -53.59 -22.26
C GLY A 9 68.75 -54.56 -21.12
N PHE A 10 68.41 -54.18 -19.87
CA PHE A 10 67.82 -55.02 -18.80
C PHE A 10 67.59 -54.22 -17.49
N LEU A 11 66.62 -54.69 -16.67
CA LEU A 11 66.23 -54.33 -15.28
C LEU A 11 65.56 -52.96 -15.08
N GLY A 12 64.38 -52.80 -14.47
CA GLY A 12 63.52 -53.69 -13.69
C GLY A 12 62.86 -52.84 -12.60
N MET A 13 61.56 -52.55 -12.70
CA MET A 13 60.80 -51.86 -11.65
C MET A 13 59.40 -52.48 -11.56
N GLU A 14 59.16 -53.28 -10.52
CA GLU A 14 57.82 -53.72 -10.17
C GLU A 14 57.00 -52.53 -9.67
N ARG A 15 55.81 -52.33 -10.24
CA ARG A 15 54.81 -51.42 -9.68
C ARG A 15 53.41 -52.01 -9.81
N SER A 16 52.90 -52.42 -8.66
CA SER A 16 51.50 -52.47 -8.22
C SER A 16 50.44 -52.55 -9.34
N LYS A 17 49.89 -53.76 -9.53
CA LYS A 17 48.63 -53.98 -10.26
C LYS A 17 47.51 -53.20 -9.57
N ARG A 18 47.08 -52.08 -10.17
CA ARG A 18 45.77 -51.51 -9.92
C ARG A 18 44.86 -51.99 -11.06
N ALA A 19 43.93 -52.88 -10.73
CA ALA A 19 42.92 -53.33 -11.68
C ALA A 19 42.01 -52.14 -12.03
N GLY A 20 42.21 -51.55 -13.20
CA GLY A 20 41.26 -50.63 -13.81
C GLY A 20 40.14 -51.46 -14.43
N HIS A 21 38.99 -51.55 -13.77
CA HIS A 21 37.76 -51.92 -14.48
C HIS A 21 37.40 -50.75 -15.40
N SER A 22 37.63 -50.92 -16.71
CA SER A 22 37.04 -50.05 -17.72
C SER A 22 35.53 -50.23 -17.64
N MET A 23 34.84 -49.30 -16.99
CA MET A 23 33.38 -49.28 -16.97
C MET A 23 32.89 -48.80 -18.33
N GLU A 24 32.99 -49.67 -19.33
CA GLU A 24 32.35 -49.44 -20.60
C GLU A 24 30.86 -49.75 -20.43
N MET A 25 30.07 -48.70 -20.23
CA MET A 25 28.64 -48.83 -19.97
C MET A 25 27.95 -49.40 -21.22
N LYS A 26 27.18 -50.48 -21.06
CA LYS A 26 26.42 -51.16 -22.13
C LYS A 26 25.57 -50.12 -22.88
N PRO A 27 25.41 -50.19 -24.22
CA PRO A 27 24.71 -49.17 -25.00
C PRO A 27 23.29 -48.85 -24.47
N GLU A 28 22.57 -49.86 -23.98
CA GLU A 28 21.27 -49.71 -23.31
C GLU A 28 21.35 -48.84 -22.04
N ALA A 29 22.40 -48.99 -21.24
CA ALA A 29 22.65 -48.20 -20.03
C ALA A 29 23.13 -46.78 -20.36
N ARG A 30 23.79 -46.56 -21.51
CA ARG A 30 24.11 -45.21 -22.01
C ARG A 30 22.84 -44.46 -22.41
N VAL A 31 21.92 -45.12 -23.13
CA VAL A 31 20.63 -44.53 -23.52
C VAL A 31 19.79 -44.23 -22.27
N ALA A 32 19.67 -45.18 -21.34
CA ALA A 32 18.96 -44.97 -20.08
C ALA A 32 19.55 -43.80 -19.26
N CYS A 33 20.87 -43.71 -19.17
CA CYS A 33 21.55 -42.59 -18.49
C CYS A 33 21.26 -41.25 -19.18
N GLN A 34 21.31 -41.19 -20.50
CA GLN A 34 21.00 -39.97 -21.24
C GLN A 34 19.54 -39.53 -21.05
N VAL A 35 18.59 -40.47 -21.06
CA VAL A 35 17.18 -40.19 -20.79
C VAL A 35 17.01 -39.67 -19.35
N MET A 36 17.63 -40.33 -18.37
CA MET A 36 17.56 -39.90 -16.96
C MET A 36 18.17 -38.50 -16.76
N LEU A 37 19.32 -38.22 -17.34
CA LEU A 37 19.95 -36.91 -17.28
C LEU A 37 19.07 -35.84 -17.93
N ALA A 38 18.50 -36.13 -19.11
CA ALA A 38 17.58 -35.20 -19.79
C ALA A 38 16.32 -34.91 -18.96
N VAL A 39 15.74 -35.92 -18.31
CA VAL A 39 14.57 -35.74 -17.42
C VAL A 39 14.94 -34.89 -16.20
N LEU A 40 16.11 -35.10 -15.60
CA LEU A 40 16.57 -34.31 -14.45
C LEU A 40 16.83 -32.85 -14.83
N PHE A 41 17.48 -32.60 -15.97
CA PHE A 41 17.73 -31.23 -16.44
C PHE A 41 16.43 -30.49 -16.78
N THR A 42 15.48 -31.16 -17.44
CA THR A 42 14.18 -30.54 -17.74
C THR A 42 13.39 -30.24 -16.48
N ALA A 43 13.36 -31.16 -15.50
CA ALA A 43 12.74 -30.93 -14.20
C ALA A 43 13.38 -29.74 -13.46
N LEU A 44 14.72 -29.67 -13.40
CA LEU A 44 15.44 -28.55 -12.78
C LEU A 44 15.11 -27.22 -13.45
N PHE A 45 15.09 -27.18 -14.79
CA PHE A 45 14.77 -25.97 -15.53
C PHE A 45 13.33 -25.51 -15.26
N ILE A 46 12.36 -26.43 -15.23
CA ILE A 46 10.96 -26.11 -14.91
C ILE A 46 10.82 -25.57 -13.48
N THR A 47 11.52 -26.17 -12.50
CA THR A 47 11.48 -25.68 -11.12
C THR A 47 12.10 -24.29 -10.98
N ALA A 48 13.21 -24.04 -11.68
CA ALA A 48 13.88 -22.74 -11.68
C ALA A 48 13.03 -21.65 -12.35
N THR A 49 12.36 -21.96 -13.46
CA THR A 49 11.46 -21.01 -14.12
C THR A 49 10.21 -20.74 -13.28
N ALA A 50 9.62 -21.76 -12.65
CA ALA A 50 8.49 -21.56 -11.74
C ALA A 50 8.85 -20.67 -10.54
N PHE A 51 10.01 -20.91 -9.91
CA PHE A 51 10.48 -20.10 -8.79
C PHE A 51 10.77 -18.64 -9.22
N ALA A 52 11.38 -18.45 -10.39
CA ALA A 52 11.60 -17.13 -10.96
C ALA A 52 10.26 -16.41 -11.22
N VAL A 53 9.29 -17.07 -11.86
CA VAL A 53 7.96 -16.51 -12.11
C VAL A 53 7.29 -16.06 -10.81
N GLN A 54 7.44 -16.83 -9.73
CA GLN A 54 6.86 -16.52 -8.42
C GLN A 54 7.57 -15.36 -7.71
N ALA A 55 8.89 -15.24 -7.86
CA ALA A 55 9.68 -14.11 -7.35
C ALA A 55 9.43 -12.80 -8.12
N PHE A 56 9.03 -12.90 -9.40
CA PHE A 56 8.72 -11.77 -10.26
C PHE A 56 7.22 -11.50 -10.43
N GLN A 57 6.34 -12.21 -9.71
CA GLN A 57 4.94 -11.80 -9.65
C GLN A 57 4.90 -10.39 -9.04
N PRO A 58 4.41 -9.38 -9.77
CA PRO A 58 4.11 -8.11 -9.14
C PRO A 58 3.04 -8.41 -8.10
N HIS A 59 3.39 -8.30 -6.82
CA HIS A 59 2.38 -8.16 -5.79
C HIS A 59 1.61 -6.90 -6.15
N ALA A 60 0.40 -7.06 -6.67
CA ALA A 60 -0.58 -5.99 -6.71
C ALA A 60 -0.86 -5.62 -5.25
N GLN A 61 -0.02 -4.76 -4.69
CA GLN A 61 -0.39 -3.96 -3.54
C GLN A 61 -1.71 -3.31 -3.96
N PRO A 62 -2.81 -3.49 -3.22
CA PRO A 62 -4.01 -2.74 -3.52
C PRO A 62 -3.59 -1.28 -3.52
N CYS A 63 -3.72 -0.60 -4.67
CA CYS A 63 -3.60 0.85 -4.67
C CYS A 63 -4.83 1.34 -3.92
N PHE A 64 -4.69 1.47 -2.60
CA PHE A 64 -5.70 2.12 -1.80
C PHE A 64 -5.75 3.56 -2.26
N GLN A 65 -6.84 3.90 -2.94
CA GLN A 65 -7.09 5.23 -3.46
C GLN A 65 -8.39 5.70 -2.84
N CYS A 66 -8.49 7.00 -2.61
CA CYS A 66 -9.75 7.60 -2.23
C CYS A 66 -10.84 7.24 -3.24
N PRO A 67 -12.11 7.12 -2.80
CA PRO A 67 -13.21 6.85 -3.73
C PRO A 67 -13.24 7.88 -4.86
N PHE A 68 -13.87 7.51 -5.99
CA PHE A 68 -14.09 8.42 -7.10
C PHE A 68 -14.77 9.71 -6.61
N ASP A 69 -14.32 10.87 -7.10
CA ASP A 69 -14.73 12.22 -6.66
C ASP A 69 -14.32 12.65 -5.24
N TRP A 70 -13.40 11.94 -4.58
CA TRP A 70 -12.82 12.36 -3.31
C TRP A 70 -11.40 12.89 -3.50
N ILE A 71 -11.05 13.91 -2.73
CA ILE A 71 -9.73 14.54 -2.78
C ILE A 71 -8.84 13.93 -1.69
N ARG A 72 -7.69 13.39 -2.09
CA ARG A 72 -6.68 12.84 -1.17
C ARG A 72 -5.79 13.94 -0.61
N TYR A 73 -5.66 13.98 0.71
CA TYR A 73 -4.69 14.85 1.39
C TYR A 73 -4.21 14.20 2.70
N ARG A 74 -2.88 14.07 2.85
CA ARG A 74 -2.21 13.58 4.07
C ARG A 74 -2.78 12.28 4.66
N GLY A 75 -3.07 11.29 3.81
CA GLY A 75 -3.61 9.99 4.24
C GLY A 75 -5.08 10.00 4.64
N LYS A 76 -5.80 11.07 4.31
CA LYS A 76 -7.26 11.18 4.42
C LYS A 76 -7.86 11.43 3.04
N CYS A 77 -9.12 11.02 2.89
CA CYS A 77 -9.95 11.29 1.74
C CYS A 77 -11.03 12.28 2.14
N TYR A 78 -11.21 13.33 1.36
CA TYR A 78 -12.18 14.40 1.61
C TYR A 78 -13.24 14.46 0.50
N TYR A 79 -14.50 14.60 0.90
CA TYR A 79 -15.63 14.82 0.00
C TYR A 79 -16.31 16.13 0.38
N PHE A 80 -16.65 16.94 -0.61
CA PHE A 80 -17.31 18.24 -0.46
C PHE A 80 -18.70 18.12 -1.07
N SER A 81 -19.75 18.37 -0.29
CA SER A 81 -21.12 18.23 -0.78
C SER A 81 -21.50 19.38 -1.71
N GLU A 82 -22.26 19.05 -2.76
CA GLU A 82 -22.86 20.06 -3.66
C GLU A 82 -24.23 20.54 -3.18
N VAL A 83 -24.84 19.79 -2.25
CA VAL A 83 -26.14 20.11 -1.66
C VAL A 83 -25.98 20.56 -0.21
N GLU A 84 -27.02 21.21 0.31
CA GLU A 84 -27.06 21.71 1.68
C GLU A 84 -27.88 20.78 2.60
N GLY A 85 -27.52 20.79 3.87
CA GLY A 85 -28.15 20.03 4.94
C GLY A 85 -27.90 20.69 6.29
N ASN A 86 -28.75 20.40 7.28
CA ASN A 86 -28.41 20.67 8.67
C ASN A 86 -27.28 19.75 9.16
N TRP A 87 -26.61 20.14 10.24
CA TRP A 87 -25.40 19.45 10.72
C TRP A 87 -25.63 17.94 10.98
N THR A 88 -26.80 17.58 11.53
CA THR A 88 -27.12 16.17 11.82
C THR A 88 -27.28 15.38 10.53
N SER A 89 -28.08 15.89 9.59
CA SER A 89 -28.28 15.26 8.28
C SER A 89 -26.96 15.13 7.50
N SER A 90 -26.06 16.12 7.61
CA SER A 90 -24.74 16.09 6.98
C SER A 90 -23.86 14.99 7.58
N GLN A 91 -23.87 14.80 8.90
CA GLN A 91 -23.18 13.69 9.55
C GLN A 91 -23.74 12.34 9.12
N ASP A 92 -25.07 12.20 9.00
CA ASP A 92 -25.70 10.97 8.52
C ASP A 92 -25.29 10.65 7.07
N ASN A 93 -25.24 11.67 6.20
CA ASN A 93 -24.76 11.53 4.83
C ASN A 93 -23.29 11.08 4.77
N CYS A 94 -22.41 11.68 5.58
CA CYS A 94 -21.03 11.22 5.65
C CYS A 94 -20.93 9.78 6.18
N SER A 95 -21.75 9.41 7.16
CA SER A 95 -21.78 8.06 7.74
C SER A 95 -22.22 7.01 6.70
N ALA A 96 -23.19 7.34 5.85
CA ALA A 96 -23.62 6.49 4.74
C ALA A 96 -22.49 6.22 3.72
N LEU A 97 -21.49 7.10 3.62
CA LEU A 97 -20.31 6.96 2.77
C LEU A 97 -19.12 6.27 3.48
N GLY A 98 -19.35 5.72 4.67
CA GLY A 98 -18.30 5.13 5.52
C GLY A 98 -17.29 6.16 6.01
N ALA A 99 -17.73 7.41 6.19
CA ALA A 99 -16.92 8.54 6.61
C ALA A 99 -17.58 9.25 7.81
N SER A 100 -17.07 10.41 8.17
CA SER A 100 -17.71 11.31 9.12
C SER A 100 -17.57 12.74 8.64
N LEU A 101 -18.33 13.68 9.21
CA LEU A 101 -18.04 15.10 9.01
C LEU A 101 -16.56 15.36 9.35
N ALA A 102 -15.93 16.22 8.55
CA ALA A 102 -14.48 16.31 8.51
C ALA A 102 -13.88 16.65 9.88
N MET A 103 -12.99 15.77 10.34
CA MET A 103 -12.14 16.00 11.51
C MET A 103 -10.76 16.47 11.08
N LEU A 104 -10.32 17.61 11.60
CA LEU A 104 -9.08 18.29 11.21
C LEU A 104 -8.06 18.12 12.33
N ASP A 105 -6.89 17.55 12.02
CA ASP A 105 -5.88 17.26 13.05
C ASP A 105 -4.87 18.41 13.20
N SER A 106 -4.81 19.33 12.23
CA SER A 106 -3.82 20.40 12.21
C SER A 106 -4.25 21.62 11.39
N MET A 107 -3.46 22.69 11.44
CA MET A 107 -3.66 23.88 10.61
C MET A 107 -3.46 23.60 9.12
N GLU A 108 -2.66 22.60 8.76
CA GLU A 108 -2.48 22.16 7.38
C GLU A 108 -3.78 21.53 6.85
N ASP A 109 -4.46 20.71 7.65
CA ASP A 109 -5.79 20.17 7.31
C ASP A 109 -6.80 21.31 7.11
N LEU A 110 -6.83 22.29 8.03
CA LEU A 110 -7.69 23.48 7.90
C LEU A 110 -7.38 24.29 6.64
N SER A 111 -6.09 24.53 6.36
CA SER A 111 -5.66 25.29 5.18
C SER A 111 -6.03 24.57 3.88
N PHE A 112 -5.95 23.24 3.88
CA PHE A 112 -6.39 22.42 2.76
C PHE A 112 -7.89 22.55 2.53
N VAL A 113 -8.75 22.32 3.54
CA VAL A 113 -10.21 22.40 3.34
C VAL A 113 -10.66 23.81 2.96
N MET A 114 -10.03 24.85 3.52
CA MET A 114 -10.29 26.24 3.16
C MET A 114 -9.97 26.55 1.69
N ARG A 115 -8.93 25.93 1.14
CA ARG A 115 -8.55 26.10 -0.27
C ARG A 115 -9.52 25.43 -1.24
N TYR A 116 -10.15 24.33 -0.82
CA TYR A 116 -10.99 23.50 -1.70
C TYR A 116 -12.50 23.67 -1.50
N LYS A 117 -12.96 24.26 -0.38
CA LYS A 117 -14.40 24.47 -0.10
C LYS A 117 -15.14 25.34 -1.11
N GLY A 118 -14.42 26.12 -1.93
CA GLY A 118 -15.03 27.10 -2.83
C GLY A 118 -15.70 28.25 -2.07
N ILE A 119 -16.84 28.74 -2.58
CA ILE A 119 -17.55 29.91 -2.03
C ILE A 119 -18.57 29.55 -0.94
N SER A 120 -19.05 28.30 -0.91
CA SER A 120 -20.10 27.91 0.04
C SER A 120 -19.55 27.74 1.45
N GLU A 121 -20.43 27.94 2.44
CA GLU A 121 -20.16 27.63 3.83
C GLU A 121 -20.33 26.13 4.07
N HIS A 122 -19.45 25.52 4.84
CA HIS A 122 -19.42 24.06 4.99
C HIS A 122 -19.39 23.60 6.45
N TRP A 123 -20.29 22.70 6.84
CA TRP A 123 -20.21 21.99 8.10
C TRP A 123 -18.93 21.16 8.20
N ILE A 124 -18.36 21.14 9.41
CA ILE A 124 -17.28 20.25 9.81
C ILE A 124 -17.69 19.44 11.04
N GLY A 125 -16.90 18.43 11.38
CA GLY A 125 -17.25 17.45 12.40
C GLY A 125 -17.08 17.93 13.84
N LEU A 126 -17.23 19.23 14.12
CA LEU A 126 -16.96 19.82 15.42
C LEU A 126 -18.24 20.43 16.01
N LEU A 127 -18.54 20.07 17.25
CA LEU A 127 -19.72 20.52 18.00
C LEU A 127 -19.40 20.73 19.48
N ARG A 128 -20.29 21.40 20.20
CA ARG A 128 -20.30 21.51 21.66
C ARG A 128 -21.72 21.42 22.18
N GLU A 129 -21.88 20.96 23.42
CA GLU A 129 -23.20 20.80 24.05
C GLU A 129 -23.83 22.15 24.39
N ASP A 130 -23.02 23.07 24.93
CA ASP A 130 -23.40 24.44 25.29
C ASP A 130 -22.25 25.41 25.00
N GLU A 131 -22.51 26.73 25.05
CA GLU A 131 -21.50 27.75 24.76
C GLU A 131 -20.28 27.72 25.69
N GLU A 132 -20.47 27.22 26.91
CA GLU A 132 -19.43 27.12 27.95
C GLU A 132 -18.67 25.78 27.89
N GLN A 133 -19.18 24.81 27.12
CA GLN A 133 -18.60 23.48 27.01
C GLN A 133 -17.48 23.44 25.96
N PRO A 134 -16.48 22.58 26.15
CA PRO A 134 -15.39 22.43 25.20
C PRO A 134 -15.89 21.84 23.88
N TRP A 135 -15.23 22.23 22.78
CA TRP A 135 -15.46 21.63 21.47
C TRP A 135 -15.03 20.17 21.43
N GLN A 136 -15.87 19.36 20.79
CA GLN A 136 -15.68 17.92 20.58
C GLN A 136 -15.83 17.60 19.10
N TRP A 137 -14.99 16.69 18.63
CA TRP A 137 -15.18 16.06 17.32
C TRP A 137 -16.33 15.05 17.38
N VAL A 138 -16.89 14.70 16.22
CA VAL A 138 -17.97 13.69 16.10
C VAL A 138 -17.65 12.32 16.72
N ASN A 139 -16.36 11.97 16.82
CA ASN A 139 -15.90 10.76 17.51
C ASN A 139 -15.80 10.93 19.04
N ARG A 140 -16.32 12.02 19.60
CA ARG A 140 -16.24 12.42 21.02
C ARG A 140 -14.84 12.71 21.54
N SER A 141 -13.84 12.81 20.66
CA SER A 141 -12.51 13.28 21.06
C SER A 141 -12.51 14.79 21.26
N LEU A 142 -11.74 15.25 22.24
CA LEU A 142 -11.56 16.68 22.48
C LEU A 142 -10.72 17.31 21.38
N LEU A 143 -10.92 18.61 21.18
CA LEU A 143 -10.13 19.39 20.26
C LEU A 143 -8.65 19.45 20.71
N SER A 144 -7.78 18.70 20.04
CA SER A 144 -6.34 18.65 20.33
C SER A 144 -5.59 19.92 19.91
N TYR A 145 -6.07 20.63 18.90
CA TYR A 145 -5.42 21.82 18.34
C TYR A 145 -6.28 23.08 18.58
N PRO A 146 -5.74 24.19 19.10
CA PRO A 146 -6.52 25.37 19.49
C PRO A 146 -6.91 26.23 18.28
N PHE A 147 -7.83 25.72 17.45
CA PHE A 147 -8.36 26.49 16.33
C PHE A 147 -9.13 27.74 16.81
N PRO A 148 -8.92 28.92 16.19
CA PRO A 148 -9.72 30.10 16.49
C PRO A 148 -11.11 29.95 15.86
N ILE A 149 -12.11 29.59 16.68
CA ILE A 149 -13.50 29.40 16.24
C ILE A 149 -14.30 30.64 16.63
N ARG A 150 -14.92 31.30 15.64
CA ARG A 150 -15.79 32.46 15.84
C ARG A 150 -17.24 32.04 16.14
N GLY A 151 -18.05 33.01 16.57
CA GLY A 151 -19.48 32.82 16.82
C GLY A 151 -19.80 32.18 18.17
N GLY A 152 -21.09 32.13 18.49
CA GLY A 152 -21.64 31.55 19.72
C GLY A 152 -22.41 30.25 19.49
N GLY A 153 -22.44 29.71 18.26
CA GLY A 153 -23.22 28.52 17.96
C GLY A 153 -22.70 27.22 18.57
N LEU A 154 -23.46 26.15 18.41
CA LEU A 154 -23.13 24.83 18.94
C LEU A 154 -22.47 23.92 17.90
N CYS A 155 -22.66 24.19 16.62
CA CYS A 155 -22.08 23.43 15.52
C CYS A 155 -21.13 24.32 14.71
N ALA A 156 -19.94 23.80 14.41
CA ALA A 156 -18.91 24.54 13.71
C ALA A 156 -18.97 24.33 12.19
N TYR A 157 -18.68 25.40 11.47
CA TYR A 157 -18.62 25.42 10.01
C TYR A 157 -17.45 26.28 9.53
N LEU A 158 -17.13 26.16 8.24
CA LEU A 158 -16.16 26.98 7.54
C LEU A 158 -16.88 28.06 6.73
N ASP A 159 -16.45 29.30 6.89
CA ASP A 159 -16.76 30.43 6.03
C ASP A 159 -15.47 30.98 5.38
N ASP A 160 -15.53 32.12 4.70
CA ASP A 160 -14.35 32.72 4.04
C ASP A 160 -13.28 33.24 5.00
N ASN A 161 -13.61 33.40 6.28
CA ASN A 161 -12.72 33.85 7.35
C ASN A 161 -12.26 32.69 8.25
N GLY A 162 -12.47 31.43 7.86
CA GLY A 162 -12.06 30.24 8.60
C GLY A 162 -13.20 29.62 9.41
N LEU A 163 -12.92 29.20 10.64
CA LEU A 163 -13.88 28.50 11.49
C LEU A 163 -14.83 29.47 12.20
N SER A 164 -16.12 29.15 12.13
CA SER A 164 -17.20 29.86 12.80
C SER A 164 -18.22 28.84 13.35
N SER A 165 -19.23 29.31 14.07
CA SER A 165 -20.24 28.47 14.68
C SER A 165 -21.64 29.08 14.59
N SER A 166 -22.65 28.24 14.38
CA SER A 166 -24.07 28.65 14.33
C SER A 166 -25.00 27.56 14.90
N HIS A 167 -26.31 27.79 14.80
CA HIS A 167 -27.30 26.76 15.15
C HIS A 167 -27.19 25.57 14.20
N CYS A 168 -27.19 24.36 14.78
CA CYS A 168 -27.01 23.11 14.05
C CYS A 168 -28.10 22.83 13.00
N SER A 169 -29.26 23.49 13.11
CA SER A 169 -30.37 23.41 12.14
C SER A 169 -30.18 24.28 10.90
N THR A 170 -29.10 25.06 10.81
CA THR A 170 -28.82 25.88 9.63
C THR A 170 -28.47 24.97 8.45
N GLU A 171 -29.01 25.26 7.28
CA GLU A 171 -28.69 24.51 6.06
C GLU A 171 -27.35 25.00 5.50
N ARG A 172 -26.40 24.08 5.31
CA ARG A 172 -25.06 24.36 4.73
C ARG A 172 -24.59 23.16 3.93
N SER A 173 -23.67 23.38 2.99
CA SER A 173 -22.86 22.29 2.45
C SER A 173 -22.05 21.64 3.58
N TRP A 174 -21.41 20.51 3.33
CA TRP A 174 -20.62 19.81 4.35
C TRP A 174 -19.42 19.12 3.75
N ILE A 175 -18.43 18.88 4.59
CA ILE A 175 -17.22 18.15 4.20
C ILE A 175 -17.20 16.84 4.98
N CYS A 176 -17.05 15.72 4.27
CA CYS A 176 -16.78 14.43 4.88
C CYS A 176 -15.29 14.13 4.82
N ASN A 177 -14.75 13.41 5.82
CA ASN A 177 -13.47 12.74 5.65
C ASN A 177 -13.42 11.33 6.28
N LYS A 178 -12.50 10.53 5.77
CA LYS A 178 -12.12 9.22 6.30
C LYS A 178 -10.64 8.97 6.03
N HIS A 179 -10.05 8.05 6.80
CA HIS A 179 -8.71 7.58 6.50
C HIS A 179 -8.67 6.84 5.16
N GLU A 180 -7.56 6.97 4.46
CA GLU A 180 -7.23 6.09 3.34
C GLU A 180 -7.24 4.64 3.85
N LEU A 181 -7.87 3.74 3.09
CA LEU A 181 -7.85 2.31 3.42
C LEU A 181 -6.39 1.80 3.31
N GLN A 182 -6.01 0.82 4.12
CA GLN A 182 -4.67 0.20 4.15
C GLN A 182 -4.71 -1.26 3.76
#